data_AF-A0AAV4RP96-F1
#
_entry.id   AF-A0AAV4RP96-F1
#
_cell.length_a   1.000
_cell.length_b   1.000
_cell.length_c   1.000
_cell.angle_alpha   90.00
_cell.angle_beta   90.00
_cell.angle_gamma   90.00
#
_symmetry.space_group_name_H-M   'P 1'
#
loop_
_entity.id
_entity.type
_entity.pdbx_description
1 polymer ?
#
loop_
_entity_poly.entity_id
_entity_poly.type
_entity_poly.pdbx_seq_one_letter_code
_entity_poly.pdbx_strand_id
1 'polypeptide(L)'
;MAIYEIFSHSLAIKYKTTICSKATCICIVINLLTYICPFIISYYSQGFWKKIDIYREQPDVSFKHKMLLLLETKSPNQLIFWSTYEQLNQFINHEFLRTMPSIEHREEDHNRDGKKDELQMTIDIPLSRQEVVSIKLILIFDYKLYLYSEFFMECAAYVQYSTSLPGSSFSSFGDLLLIQRQPLRHSGKDDRYNIPVIDVSKANKPPTSLENILLEYMKRNVTTSLKNTYSVWEAGPATNESFKINLVIMYPEETILYP
;
A
#
# COMPACT_ATOMS: atom_id res chain seq x y z
N MET A 1 61.44 -1.24 -33.93
CA MET A 1 61.60 -0.75 -35.32
C MET A 1 60.26 -0.12 -35.70
N ALA A 2 60.22 1.20 -35.95
CA ALA A 2 58.98 1.91 -36.26
C ALA A 2 58.59 1.67 -37.71
N ILE A 3 57.39 1.14 -37.95
CA ILE A 3 56.83 0.93 -39.29
C ILE A 3 56.08 2.20 -39.67
N TYR A 4 56.56 2.91 -40.69
CA TYR A 4 55.90 4.08 -41.25
C TYR A 4 55.09 3.65 -42.47
N GLU A 5 53.78 3.89 -42.42
CA GLU A 5 52.90 3.69 -43.55
C GLU A 5 53.03 4.91 -44.48
N ILE A 6 53.70 4.72 -45.61
CA ILE A 6 54.06 5.82 -46.54
C ILE A 6 52.88 6.17 -47.45
N PHE A 7 51.98 5.23 -47.72
CA PHE A 7 50.85 5.44 -48.60
C PHE A 7 49.73 4.44 -48.32
N SER A 8 48.52 4.95 -48.11
CA SER A 8 47.30 4.15 -48.00
C SER A 8 46.23 4.76 -48.91
N HIS A 9 45.51 3.93 -49.66
CA HIS A 9 44.32 4.36 -50.38
C HIS A 9 43.20 3.36 -50.16
N SER A 10 41.98 3.84 -49.99
CA SER A 10 40.81 2.98 -49.81
C SER A 10 40.25 2.53 -51.16
N LEU A 11 40.30 1.22 -51.44
CA LEU A 11 39.63 0.62 -52.59
C LEU A 11 38.13 0.42 -52.29
N ALA A 12 37.27 1.13 -53.02
CA ALA A 12 35.82 0.94 -52.96
C ALA A 12 35.36 -0.05 -54.04
N ILE A 13 35.23 -1.34 -53.68
CA ILE A 13 34.73 -2.37 -54.60
C ILE A 13 33.20 -2.34 -54.61
N LYS A 14 32.60 -2.13 -55.79
CA LYS A 14 31.14 -2.11 -55.98
C LYS A 14 30.67 -3.41 -56.64
N TYR A 15 29.96 -4.24 -55.88
CA TYR A 15 29.28 -5.42 -56.40
C TYR A 15 27.90 -5.02 -56.94
N LYS A 16 27.62 -5.35 -58.21
CA LYS A 16 26.36 -4.99 -58.90
C LYS A 16 25.63 -6.26 -59.32
N THR A 17 24.30 -6.26 -59.18
CA THR A 17 23.42 -7.36 -59.56
C THR A 17 22.26 -6.85 -60.43
N THR A 18 21.74 -7.69 -61.32
CA THR A 18 20.54 -7.40 -62.14
C THR A 18 19.26 -7.80 -61.40
N ILE A 19 18.12 -7.20 -61.76
CA ILE A 19 16.85 -7.34 -61.02
C ILE A 19 16.37 -8.81 -60.95
N CYS A 20 16.52 -9.59 -62.02
CA CYS A 20 16.12 -11.01 -62.08
C CYS A 20 17.32 -11.99 -61.88
N SER A 21 18.20 -11.75 -60.92
CA SER A 21 19.31 -12.65 -60.58
C SER A 21 19.01 -13.49 -59.35
N LYS A 22 19.63 -14.67 -59.24
CA LYS A 22 19.61 -15.47 -57.99
C LYS A 22 20.15 -14.67 -56.81
N ALA A 23 21.14 -13.80 -57.04
CA ALA A 23 21.72 -12.94 -56.02
C ALA A 23 20.73 -11.89 -55.50
N THR A 24 19.93 -11.25 -56.36
CA THR A 24 18.90 -10.29 -55.91
C THR A 24 17.78 -10.99 -55.15
N CYS A 25 17.38 -12.20 -55.55
CA CYS A 25 16.41 -12.99 -54.81
C CYS A 25 16.90 -13.31 -53.39
N ILE A 26 18.16 -13.75 -53.23
CA ILE A 26 18.77 -13.98 -51.92
C ILE A 26 18.81 -12.68 -51.09
N CYS A 27 19.21 -11.56 -51.69
CA CYS A 27 19.19 -10.27 -51.00
C CYS A 27 17.77 -9.88 -50.55
N ILE A 28 16.73 -10.10 -51.36
CA ILE A 28 15.33 -9.83 -50.99
C ILE A 28 14.91 -10.72 -49.82
N VAL A 29 15.21 -12.02 -49.88
CA VAL A 29 14.86 -12.97 -48.80
C VAL A 29 15.58 -12.59 -47.50
N ILE A 30 16.86 -12.25 -47.56
CA ILE A 30 17.62 -11.81 -46.38
C ILE A 30 17.03 -10.51 -45.82
N ASN A 31 16.72 -9.53 -46.65
CA ASN A 31 16.07 -8.29 -46.19
C ASN A 31 14.71 -8.57 -45.55
N LEU A 32 13.90 -9.42 -46.18
CA LEU A 32 12.59 -9.79 -45.67
C LEU A 32 12.71 -10.50 -44.32
N LEU A 33 13.63 -11.45 -44.19
CA LEU A 33 13.93 -12.12 -42.92
C LEU A 33 14.43 -11.13 -41.86
N THR A 34 15.31 -10.21 -42.25
CA THR A 34 15.92 -9.21 -41.36
C THR A 34 14.88 -8.26 -40.77
N TYR A 35 13.84 -7.88 -41.52
CA TYR A 35 12.82 -6.95 -41.04
C TYR A 35 11.56 -7.64 -40.51
N ILE A 36 11.07 -8.67 -41.20
CA ILE A 36 9.81 -9.33 -40.84
C ILE A 36 9.99 -10.25 -39.63
N CYS A 37 11.10 -11.00 -39.51
CA CYS A 37 11.25 -11.90 -38.36
C CYS A 37 11.31 -11.17 -37.02
N PRO A 38 12.12 -10.11 -36.84
CA PRO A 38 12.08 -9.34 -35.59
C PRO A 38 10.68 -8.79 -35.33
N PHE A 39 10.00 -8.26 -36.34
CA PHE A 39 8.64 -7.72 -36.22
C PHE A 39 7.64 -8.76 -35.71
N ILE A 40 7.62 -9.96 -36.33
CA ILE A 40 6.77 -11.09 -35.91
C ILE A 40 7.10 -11.49 -34.48
N ILE A 41 8.38 -11.61 -34.13
CA ILE A 41 8.82 -11.98 -32.78
C ILE A 41 8.36 -10.94 -31.76
N SER A 42 8.55 -9.65 -32.02
CA SER A 42 8.08 -8.57 -31.13
C SER A 42 6.55 -8.47 -31.03
N TYR A 43 5.83 -8.85 -32.10
CA TYR A 43 4.36 -8.92 -32.10
C TYR A 43 3.85 -10.08 -31.25
N TYR A 44 4.40 -11.29 -31.42
CA TYR A 44 4.00 -12.46 -30.65
C TYR A 44 4.45 -12.41 -29.19
N SER A 45 5.60 -11.79 -28.90
CA SER A 45 6.07 -11.58 -27.53
C SER A 45 5.29 -10.49 -26.77
N GLN A 46 4.30 -9.85 -27.40
CA GLN A 46 3.47 -8.78 -26.81
C GLN A 46 4.29 -7.60 -26.26
N GLY A 47 5.55 -7.43 -26.69
CA GLY A 47 6.41 -6.34 -26.26
C GLY A 47 6.12 -5.02 -26.98
N PHE A 48 5.37 -5.09 -28.09
CA PHE A 48 5.00 -3.92 -28.88
C PHE A 48 3.91 -3.08 -28.18
N TRP A 49 4.18 -1.80 -27.94
CA TRP A 49 3.24 -0.83 -27.36
C TRP A 49 2.66 -1.25 -25.99
N LYS A 50 3.47 -1.90 -25.14
CA LYS A 50 3.09 -2.15 -23.74
C LYS A 50 2.95 -0.81 -23.01
N LYS A 51 1.75 -0.53 -22.51
CA LYS A 51 1.42 0.74 -21.82
C LYS A 51 1.50 0.62 -20.30
N ILE A 52 1.35 -0.60 -19.80
CA ILE A 52 1.33 -0.95 -18.39
C ILE A 52 1.93 -2.35 -18.28
N ASP A 53 2.75 -2.56 -17.26
CA ASP A 53 3.27 -3.84 -16.86
C ASP A 53 3.09 -4.04 -15.34
N ILE A 54 3.34 -5.25 -14.86
CA ILE A 54 3.23 -5.63 -13.46
C ILE A 54 4.53 -6.21 -12.96
N TYR A 55 4.83 -5.94 -11.70
CA TYR A 55 5.84 -6.67 -10.94
C TYR A 55 5.30 -7.08 -9.59
N ARG A 56 6.01 -7.97 -8.91
CA ARG A 56 5.67 -8.35 -7.55
C ARG A 56 6.76 -7.87 -6.61
N GLU A 57 6.36 -7.27 -5.51
CA GLU A 57 7.26 -6.79 -4.46
C GLU A 57 6.54 -6.88 -3.12
N GLN A 58 7.25 -7.34 -2.10
CA GLN A 58 6.82 -7.22 -0.72
C GLN A 58 7.16 -5.81 -0.20
N PRO A 59 6.18 -5.05 0.28
CA PRO A 59 6.44 -3.71 0.79
C PRO A 59 7.19 -3.71 2.13
N ASP A 60 8.03 -2.71 2.35
CA ASP A 60 8.54 -2.39 3.68
C ASP A 60 7.50 -1.50 4.38
N VAL A 61 6.71 -2.12 5.26
CA VAL A 61 5.66 -1.48 6.04
C VAL A 61 6.08 -1.35 7.49
N SER A 62 5.87 -0.19 8.08
CA SER A 62 6.12 0.03 9.50
C SER A 62 5.00 0.81 10.16
N PHE A 63 4.54 0.34 11.31
CA PHE A 63 3.53 1.03 12.10
C PHE A 63 4.10 2.35 12.63
N LYS A 64 3.42 3.47 12.33
CA LYS A 64 3.89 4.82 12.69
C LYS A 64 3.62 5.21 14.14
N HIS A 65 3.10 4.27 14.94
CA HIS A 65 2.60 4.52 16.29
C HIS A 65 1.54 5.63 16.36
N LYS A 66 0.78 5.79 15.27
CA LYS A 66 -0.32 6.76 15.21
C LYS A 66 -1.62 6.03 14.93
N MET A 67 -2.64 6.30 15.75
CA MET A 67 -3.95 5.71 15.57
C MET A 67 -5.08 6.58 16.12
N LEU A 68 -6.29 6.27 15.65
CA LEU A 68 -7.54 6.89 16.07
C LEU A 68 -8.56 5.77 16.30
N LEU A 69 -9.06 5.70 17.53
CA LEU A 69 -10.04 4.74 18.00
C LEU A 69 -11.35 5.46 18.35
N LEU A 70 -12.45 4.91 17.86
CA LEU A 70 -13.80 5.33 18.18
C LEU A 70 -14.62 4.08 18.51
N LEU A 71 -15.15 4.03 19.73
CA LEU A 71 -16.09 3.01 20.18
C LEU A 71 -17.45 3.65 20.35
N GLU A 72 -18.45 3.00 19.75
CA GLU A 72 -19.85 3.36 19.90
C GLU A 72 -20.46 2.40 20.91
N THR A 73 -21.13 2.96 21.92
CA THR A 73 -21.85 2.16 22.91
C THR A 73 -23.32 2.07 22.54
N LYS A 74 -24.04 1.17 23.21
CA LYS A 74 -25.49 1.01 23.05
C LYS A 74 -26.27 2.30 23.32
N SER A 75 -25.74 3.16 24.20
CA SER A 75 -26.31 4.47 24.46
C SER A 75 -25.69 5.50 23.51
N PRO A 76 -26.45 6.11 22.59
CA PRO A 76 -25.88 6.98 21.55
C PRO A 76 -25.15 8.22 22.10
N ASN A 77 -25.43 8.62 23.34
CA ASN A 77 -24.76 9.74 24.00
C ASN A 77 -23.42 9.37 24.66
N GLN A 78 -23.03 8.10 24.64
CA GLN A 78 -21.80 7.61 25.25
C GLN A 78 -20.87 7.08 24.15
N LEU A 79 -20.16 8.01 23.50
CA LEU A 79 -19.06 7.68 22.57
C LEU A 79 -17.75 7.64 23.36
N ILE A 80 -16.90 6.68 23.06
CA ILE A 80 -15.54 6.63 23.61
C ILE A 80 -14.61 6.90 22.45
N PHE A 81 -13.85 7.99 22.55
CA PHE A 81 -12.85 8.33 21.57
C PHE A 81 -11.49 8.39 22.22
N TRP A 82 -10.50 7.84 21.52
CA TRP A 82 -9.11 8.01 21.88
C TRP A 82 -8.24 8.10 20.63
N SER A 83 -7.22 8.95 20.65
CA SER A 83 -6.23 8.98 19.58
C SER A 83 -4.83 9.22 20.13
N THR A 84 -3.81 8.91 19.33
CA THR A 84 -2.42 9.28 19.63
C THR A 84 -2.14 10.76 19.40
N TYR A 85 -3.07 11.50 18.79
CA TYR A 85 -2.90 12.90 18.45
C TYR A 85 -3.42 13.78 19.59
N GLU A 86 -2.51 14.38 20.35
CA GLU A 86 -2.84 15.21 21.51
C GLU A 86 -3.83 16.34 21.18
N GLN A 87 -3.63 17.01 20.05
CA GLN A 87 -4.49 18.09 19.58
C GLN A 87 -5.93 17.61 19.31
N LEU A 88 -6.11 16.42 18.72
CA LEU A 88 -7.45 15.84 18.51
C LEU A 88 -8.13 15.50 19.84
N ASN A 89 -7.36 14.96 20.79
CA ASN A 89 -7.87 14.64 22.12
C ASN A 89 -8.33 15.92 22.85
N GLN A 90 -7.58 17.02 22.77
CA GLN A 90 -7.90 18.27 23.46
C GLN A 90 -9.24 18.88 23.03
N PHE A 91 -9.59 18.79 21.75
CA PHE A 91 -10.86 19.35 21.28
C PHE A 91 -12.08 18.50 21.66
N ILE A 92 -11.86 17.23 22.01
CA ILE A 92 -12.93 16.34 22.42
C ILE A 92 -13.23 16.68 23.87
N ASN A 93 -14.42 17.25 24.09
CA ASN A 93 -14.91 17.60 25.41
C ASN A 93 -14.57 16.49 26.42
N HIS A 94 -14.21 16.89 27.64
CA HIS A 94 -13.93 16.00 28.78
C HIS A 94 -15.01 14.92 29.05
N GLU A 95 -16.18 15.00 28.40
CA GLU A 95 -17.23 13.99 28.45
C GLU A 95 -16.94 12.71 27.65
N PHE A 96 -16.12 12.75 26.58
CA PHE A 96 -15.82 11.58 25.72
C PHE A 96 -14.42 10.99 25.96
N LEU A 97 -13.49 11.78 26.50
CA LEU A 97 -12.17 11.32 26.98
C LEU A 97 -12.32 10.60 28.32
N ARG A 98 -12.90 9.40 28.30
CA ARG A 98 -13.20 8.69 29.55
C ARG A 98 -12.09 7.77 30.03
N THR A 99 -11.25 7.25 29.14
CA THR A 99 -10.24 6.26 29.54
C THR A 99 -9.02 6.22 28.60
N MET A 100 -7.84 6.10 29.20
CA MET A 100 -6.58 5.86 28.48
C MET A 100 -6.45 4.34 28.23
N PRO A 101 -6.38 3.89 26.97
CA PRO A 101 -6.16 2.49 26.65
C PRO A 101 -4.70 2.10 26.87
N SER A 102 -4.49 0.84 27.26
CA SER A 102 -3.17 0.21 27.19
C SER A 102 -2.98 -0.38 25.80
N ILE A 103 -1.82 -0.12 25.17
CA ILE A 103 -1.55 -0.52 23.78
C ILE A 103 -0.23 -1.28 23.74
N GLU A 104 -0.31 -2.54 23.36
CA GLU A 104 0.82 -3.40 23.13
C GLU A 104 0.87 -3.74 21.64
N HIS A 105 2.06 -3.66 21.04
CA HIS A 105 2.22 -4.04 19.65
C HIS A 105 3.59 -4.66 19.41
N ARG A 106 3.65 -5.53 18.42
CA ARG A 106 4.85 -6.23 17.99
C ARG A 106 4.81 -6.38 16.48
N GLU A 107 5.90 -6.03 15.83
CA GLU A 107 6.10 -6.31 14.41
C GLU A 107 7.09 -7.46 14.29
N GLU A 108 6.71 -8.48 13.53
CA GLU A 108 7.52 -9.68 13.31
C GLU A 108 8.04 -9.75 11.87
N ASP A 109 9.24 -10.26 11.73
CA ASP A 109 9.88 -10.66 10.47
C ASP A 109 10.13 -12.17 10.59
N HIS A 110 9.27 -12.96 9.94
CA HIS A 110 9.26 -14.42 10.03
C HIS A 110 10.36 -15.04 9.17
N ASN A 111 10.63 -14.46 8.01
CA ASN A 111 11.60 -15.01 7.04
C ASN A 111 13.03 -14.45 7.23
N ARG A 112 13.20 -13.41 8.06
CA ARG A 112 14.44 -12.69 8.37
C ARG A 112 15.08 -11.99 7.18
N ASP A 113 14.28 -11.50 6.24
CA ASP A 113 14.75 -10.77 5.07
C ASP A 113 14.94 -9.26 5.32
N GLY A 114 14.61 -8.78 6.54
CA GLY A 114 14.72 -7.39 6.94
C GLY A 114 13.48 -6.55 6.65
N LYS A 115 12.44 -7.14 6.06
CA LYS A 115 11.11 -6.55 5.93
C LYS A 115 10.19 -7.16 6.99
N LYS A 116 9.24 -6.36 7.47
CA LYS A 116 8.24 -6.84 8.42
C LYS A 116 7.19 -7.64 7.66
N ASP A 117 6.75 -8.74 8.24
CA ASP A 117 5.72 -9.63 7.69
C ASP A 117 4.36 -9.43 8.37
N GLU A 118 4.35 -9.06 9.65
CA GLU A 118 3.14 -9.01 10.45
C GLU A 118 3.20 -7.96 11.56
N LEU A 119 2.08 -7.29 11.82
CA LEU A 119 1.81 -6.51 13.03
C LEU A 119 0.78 -7.24 13.90
N GLN A 120 1.20 -7.60 15.12
CA GLN A 120 0.31 -8.01 16.20
C GLN A 120 0.09 -6.83 17.14
N MET A 121 -1.17 -6.52 17.44
CA MET A 121 -1.53 -5.42 18.32
C MET A 121 -2.66 -5.81 19.26
N THR A 122 -2.49 -5.50 20.54
CA THR A 122 -3.52 -5.65 21.57
C THR A 122 -3.81 -4.30 22.19
N ILE A 123 -5.07 -3.88 22.19
CA ILE A 123 -5.54 -2.65 22.80
C ILE A 123 -6.53 -3.01 23.90
N ASP A 124 -6.16 -2.72 25.15
CA ASP A 124 -7.00 -2.94 26.31
C ASP A 124 -7.60 -1.60 26.76
N ILE A 125 -8.91 -1.43 26.55
CA ILE A 125 -9.65 -0.22 26.94
C ILE A 125 -10.38 -0.47 28.26
N PRO A 126 -10.04 0.23 29.36
CA PRO A 126 -10.81 0.12 30.58
C PRO A 126 -12.21 0.71 30.38
N LEU A 127 -13.24 -0.07 30.72
CA LEU A 127 -14.66 0.24 30.64
C LEU A 127 -15.33 0.01 32.00
N SER A 128 -15.86 1.05 32.62
CA SER A 128 -16.52 0.87 33.93
C SER A 128 -17.91 0.22 33.82
N ARG A 129 -18.77 0.73 32.92
CA ARG A 129 -20.18 0.29 32.76
C ARG A 129 -20.72 0.41 31.33
N GLN A 130 -19.86 0.75 30.38
CA GLN A 130 -20.28 1.01 29.00
C GLN A 130 -20.40 -0.30 28.22
N GLU A 131 -21.49 -0.44 27.51
CA GLU A 131 -21.74 -1.57 26.61
C GLU A 131 -21.31 -1.18 25.19
N VAL A 132 -20.12 -1.62 24.76
CA VAL A 132 -19.58 -1.33 23.42
C VAL A 132 -20.26 -2.22 22.39
N VAL A 133 -20.68 -1.61 21.28
CA VAL A 133 -21.50 -2.22 20.22
C VAL A 133 -20.84 -2.09 18.84
N SER A 134 -20.00 -1.07 18.65
CA SER A 134 -19.30 -0.83 17.39
C SER A 134 -17.91 -0.24 17.64
N ILE A 135 -17.00 -0.57 16.73
CA ILE A 135 -15.61 -0.15 16.72
C ILE A 135 -15.29 0.42 15.36
N LYS A 136 -14.59 1.56 15.38
CA LYS A 136 -13.95 2.16 14.22
C LYS A 136 -12.52 2.53 14.63
N LEU A 137 -11.55 1.94 13.95
CA LEU A 137 -10.14 2.13 14.23
C LEU A 137 -9.40 2.47 12.94
N ILE A 138 -8.60 3.53 12.99
CA ILE A 138 -7.63 3.86 11.95
C ILE A 138 -6.24 3.69 12.54
N LEU A 139 -5.43 2.86 11.89
CA LEU A 139 -4.00 2.71 12.15
C LEU A 139 -3.22 3.36 11.00
N ILE A 140 -2.12 4.05 11.31
CA ILE A 140 -1.28 4.74 10.33
C ILE A 140 0.06 4.02 10.19
N PHE A 141 0.51 3.85 8.95
CA PHE A 141 1.76 3.16 8.62
C PHE A 141 2.59 4.01 7.65
N ASP A 142 3.90 3.82 7.69
CA ASP A 142 4.80 4.20 6.62
C ASP A 142 4.97 3.02 5.67
N TYR A 143 4.76 3.24 4.38
CA TYR A 143 4.75 2.24 3.32
C TYR A 143 5.81 2.56 2.27
N LYS A 144 6.68 1.61 1.95
CA LYS A 144 7.80 1.80 1.03
C LYS A 144 7.97 0.66 0.03
N LEU A 145 8.35 1.02 -1.18
CA LEU A 145 8.72 0.10 -2.26
C LEU A 145 10.05 0.56 -2.88
N TYR A 146 10.84 -0.38 -3.38
CA TYR A 146 12.21 -0.13 -3.81
C TYR A 146 12.55 -0.68 -5.19
N LEU A 147 11.82 -1.66 -5.74
CA LEU A 147 12.28 -2.43 -6.90
C LEU A 147 12.44 -1.58 -8.18
N TYR A 148 11.47 -0.72 -8.50
CA TYR A 148 11.47 0.10 -9.72
C TYR A 148 11.52 1.60 -9.42
N SER A 149 10.51 2.10 -8.73
CA SER A 149 10.46 3.47 -8.24
C SER A 149 10.51 3.44 -6.72
N GLU A 150 11.39 4.24 -6.13
CA GLU A 150 11.44 4.43 -4.69
C GLU A 150 10.18 5.17 -4.25
N PHE A 151 9.14 4.40 -3.93
CA PHE A 151 7.82 4.92 -3.59
C PHE A 151 7.70 5.03 -2.08
N PHE A 152 7.33 6.22 -1.60
CA PHE A 152 7.11 6.50 -0.19
C PHE A 152 5.70 7.04 0.02
N MET A 153 4.98 6.44 0.96
CA MET A 153 3.61 6.85 1.28
C MET A 153 3.33 6.70 2.78
N GLU A 154 2.63 7.67 3.36
CA GLU A 154 1.92 7.44 4.62
C GLU A 154 0.54 6.87 4.29
N CYS A 155 0.26 5.70 4.83
CA CYS A 155 -0.95 4.95 4.53
C CYS A 155 -1.75 4.62 5.79
N ALA A 156 -2.95 4.08 5.60
CA ALA A 156 -3.86 3.81 6.69
C ALA A 156 -4.52 2.44 6.53
N ALA A 157 -4.73 1.77 7.66
CA ALA A 157 -5.59 0.61 7.77
C ALA A 157 -6.84 1.02 8.55
N TYR A 158 -8.01 0.82 7.93
CA TYR A 158 -9.29 1.10 8.57
C TYR A 158 -9.98 -0.22 8.95
N VAL A 159 -10.21 -0.40 10.25
CA VAL A 159 -10.93 -1.53 10.82
C VAL A 159 -12.27 -1.02 11.33
N GLN A 160 -13.35 -1.66 10.88
CA GLN A 160 -14.68 -1.37 11.39
C GLN A 160 -15.45 -2.66 11.65
N TYR A 161 -16.19 -2.68 12.74
CA TYR A 161 -17.12 -3.76 13.06
C TYR A 161 -18.25 -3.22 13.92
N SER A 162 -19.47 -3.63 13.61
CA SER A 162 -20.67 -3.22 14.36
C SER A 162 -21.58 -4.42 14.54
N THR A 163 -22.09 -4.59 15.75
CA THR A 163 -23.08 -5.61 16.09
C THR A 163 -24.27 -4.94 16.78
N SER A 164 -25.30 -5.69 17.15
CA SER A 164 -26.40 -5.23 18.00
C SER A 164 -26.22 -5.63 19.47
N LEU A 165 -25.28 -6.53 19.74
CA LEU A 165 -25.02 -7.10 21.06
C LEU A 165 -23.76 -6.49 21.67
N PRO A 166 -23.80 -6.05 22.94
CA PRO A 166 -22.60 -5.63 23.65
C PRO A 166 -21.52 -6.73 23.66
N GLY A 167 -20.28 -6.34 23.41
CA GLY A 167 -19.13 -7.24 23.40
C GLY A 167 -18.16 -7.00 24.54
N SER A 168 -17.42 -8.05 24.87
CA SER A 168 -16.27 -8.01 25.77
C SER A 168 -14.96 -7.89 25.02
N SER A 169 -14.87 -8.46 23.81
CA SER A 169 -13.65 -8.43 23.00
C SER A 169 -13.97 -8.39 21.51
N PHE A 170 -13.01 -7.89 20.75
CA PHE A 170 -13.02 -7.89 19.30
C PHE A 170 -11.66 -8.34 18.79
N SER A 171 -11.66 -9.32 17.89
CA SER A 171 -10.45 -9.76 17.21
C SER A 171 -10.60 -9.59 15.70
N SER A 172 -9.61 -9.00 15.03
CA SER A 172 -9.60 -8.87 13.57
C SER A 172 -8.25 -9.28 12.99
N PHE A 173 -8.31 -10.07 11.93
CA PHE A 173 -7.15 -10.60 11.23
C PHE A 173 -7.29 -10.22 9.76
N GLY A 174 -6.23 -9.77 9.09
CA GLY A 174 -6.31 -9.51 7.65
C GLY A 174 -5.02 -9.02 7.03
N ASP A 175 -5.07 -8.78 5.72
CA ASP A 175 -3.93 -8.40 4.90
C ASP A 175 -3.98 -6.91 4.57
N LEU A 176 -2.89 -6.18 4.80
CA LEU A 176 -2.76 -4.79 4.36
C LEU A 176 -2.35 -4.78 2.89
N LEU A 177 -3.30 -4.45 2.02
CA LEU A 177 -3.07 -4.46 0.57
C LEU A 177 -3.08 -3.06 -0.05
N LEU A 178 -2.19 -2.82 -1.01
CA LEU A 178 -2.13 -1.65 -1.87
C LEU A 178 -3.30 -1.65 -2.88
N ILE A 179 -3.97 -0.51 -2.97
CA ILE A 179 -4.99 -0.22 -3.97
C ILE A 179 -4.45 0.87 -4.89
N GLN A 180 -4.28 0.51 -6.15
CA GLN A 180 -3.80 1.41 -7.20
C GLN A 180 -4.92 1.77 -8.16
N ARG A 181 -5.24 3.06 -8.27
CA ARG A 181 -6.10 3.65 -9.32
C ARG A 181 -5.28 4.21 -10.48
N GLN A 182 -4.00 4.47 -10.25
CA GLN A 182 -3.03 4.85 -11.26
C GLN A 182 -1.78 3.97 -11.13
N PRO A 183 -1.10 3.64 -12.23
CA PRO A 183 0.21 3.01 -12.18
C PRO A 183 1.25 3.88 -11.43
N LEU A 184 2.16 3.23 -10.71
CA LEU A 184 3.32 3.89 -10.11
C LEU A 184 4.36 4.20 -11.18
N ARG A 185 5.26 5.14 -10.91
CA ARG A 185 6.35 5.44 -11.86
C ARG A 185 7.24 4.20 -12.05
N HIS A 186 7.81 4.05 -13.24
CA HIS A 186 8.74 2.95 -13.54
C HIS A 186 10.16 3.21 -12.99
N SER A 187 10.48 4.44 -12.58
CA SER A 187 11.81 4.82 -12.10
C SER A 187 11.79 6.10 -11.25
N GLY A 188 12.87 6.28 -10.47
CA GLY A 188 13.10 7.45 -9.64
C GLY A 188 12.31 7.43 -8.33
N LYS A 189 12.40 8.54 -7.58
CA LYS A 189 11.68 8.71 -6.30
C LYS A 189 10.25 9.21 -6.53
N ASP A 190 9.30 8.60 -5.84
CA ASP A 190 7.88 9.00 -5.83
C ASP A 190 7.40 9.16 -4.38
N ASP A 191 7.39 10.41 -3.92
CA ASP A 191 6.99 10.81 -2.57
C ASP A 191 5.67 11.61 -2.56
N ARG A 192 4.89 11.54 -3.65
CA ARG A 192 3.63 12.29 -3.81
C ARG A 192 2.62 12.03 -2.70
N TYR A 193 2.64 10.83 -2.11
CA TYR A 193 1.73 10.40 -1.05
C TYR A 193 2.42 10.30 0.32
N ASN A 194 3.65 10.80 0.45
CA ASN A 194 4.34 10.93 1.73
C ASN A 194 3.86 12.18 2.49
N ILE A 195 2.55 12.29 2.63
CA ILE A 195 1.84 13.36 3.33
C ILE A 195 0.93 12.74 4.39
N PRO A 196 0.78 13.40 5.56
CA PRO A 196 0.01 12.82 6.64
C PRO A 196 -1.42 12.50 6.22
N VAL A 197 -1.91 11.31 6.55
CA VAL A 197 -3.30 10.89 6.31
C VAL A 197 -4.24 11.71 7.19
N ILE A 198 -3.84 11.93 8.44
CA ILE A 198 -4.58 12.74 9.41
C ILE A 198 -3.84 14.06 9.58
N ASP A 199 -4.34 15.09 8.90
CA ASP A 199 -3.82 16.45 9.02
C ASP A 199 -4.50 17.18 10.18
N VAL A 200 -3.81 17.19 11.32
CA VAL A 200 -4.35 17.77 12.55
C VAL A 200 -4.50 19.29 12.48
N SER A 201 -3.74 19.96 11.59
CA SER A 201 -3.84 21.41 11.40
C SER A 201 -5.18 21.85 10.80
N LYS A 202 -5.86 20.93 10.09
CA LYS A 202 -7.19 21.14 9.50
C LYS A 202 -8.32 20.59 10.37
N ALA A 203 -7.99 19.89 11.46
CA ALA A 203 -8.95 19.23 12.33
C ALA A 203 -9.59 20.21 13.33
N ASN A 204 -10.36 21.17 12.81
CA ASN A 204 -10.84 22.31 13.60
C ASN A 204 -12.00 22.03 14.55
N LYS A 205 -12.58 20.82 14.57
CA LYS A 205 -13.53 20.34 15.58
C LYS A 205 -13.56 18.83 15.53
N PRO A 206 -13.54 18.09 16.64
CA PRO A 206 -13.94 16.70 16.68
C PRO A 206 -15.47 16.68 16.78
N PRO A 207 -16.17 15.94 15.92
CA PRO A 207 -15.66 15.07 14.88
C PRO A 207 -15.25 15.89 13.65
N THR A 208 -13.96 15.90 13.32
CA THR A 208 -13.55 16.15 11.94
C THR A 208 -13.92 14.83 11.32
N SER A 209 -15.09 14.77 10.69
CA SER A 209 -15.81 13.50 10.51
C SER A 209 -14.83 12.43 10.05
N LEU A 210 -14.79 11.30 10.76
CA LEU A 210 -14.00 10.14 10.35
C LEU A 210 -14.21 9.88 8.84
N GLU A 211 -15.44 10.12 8.40
CA GLU A 211 -15.85 10.27 7.02
C GLU A 211 -14.95 11.20 6.19
N ASN A 212 -14.73 12.47 6.54
CA ASN A 212 -13.84 13.37 5.79
C ASN A 212 -12.41 12.83 5.69
N ILE A 213 -11.86 12.24 6.76
CA ILE A 213 -10.52 11.63 6.72
C ILE A 213 -10.50 10.49 5.71
N LEU A 214 -11.47 9.59 5.79
CA LEU A 214 -11.60 8.45 4.88
C LEU A 214 -11.89 8.89 3.44
N LEU A 215 -12.69 9.94 3.25
CA LEU A 215 -13.01 10.51 1.94
C LEU A 215 -11.78 11.14 1.29
N GLU A 216 -11.02 11.95 2.01
CA GLU A 216 -9.77 12.53 1.51
C GLU A 216 -8.72 11.45 1.24
N TYR A 217 -8.65 10.42 2.09
CA TYR A 217 -7.78 9.27 1.86
C TYR A 217 -8.19 8.51 0.60
N MET A 218 -9.48 8.21 0.44
CA MET A 218 -10.04 7.52 -0.73
C MET A 218 -9.86 8.30 -2.03
N LYS A 219 -9.75 9.64 -1.99
CA LYS A 219 -9.48 10.46 -3.18
C LYS A 219 -8.06 10.27 -3.73
N ARG A 220 -7.11 9.76 -2.93
CA ARG A 220 -5.76 9.45 -3.42
C ARG A 220 -5.84 8.36 -4.50
N ASN A 221 -4.94 8.43 -5.47
CA ASN A 221 -4.88 7.41 -6.53
C ASN A 221 -4.15 6.14 -6.07
N VAL A 222 -3.40 6.22 -4.97
CA VAL A 222 -2.73 5.08 -4.36
C VAL A 222 -3.04 5.11 -2.86
N THR A 223 -3.62 4.04 -2.35
CA THR A 223 -4.01 3.87 -0.95
C THR A 223 -3.73 2.45 -0.49
N THR A 224 -3.87 2.17 0.79
CA THR A 224 -3.93 0.81 1.33
C THR A 224 -5.33 0.53 1.87
N SER A 225 -5.69 -0.74 1.94
CA SER A 225 -6.91 -1.21 2.60
C SER A 225 -6.66 -2.57 3.22
N LEU A 226 -7.31 -2.82 4.35
CA LEU A 226 -7.40 -4.19 4.86
C LEU A 226 -8.32 -5.00 3.96
N LYS A 227 -7.83 -6.15 3.53
CA LYS A 227 -8.56 -7.16 2.74
C LYS A 227 -8.35 -8.53 3.38
N ASN A 228 -9.10 -9.52 2.91
CA ASN A 228 -9.07 -10.88 3.46
C ASN A 228 -9.29 -10.88 5.00
N THR A 229 -10.27 -10.07 5.44
CA THR A 229 -10.48 -9.82 6.86
C THR A 229 -11.38 -10.86 7.50
N TYR A 230 -10.95 -11.38 8.63
CA TYR A 230 -11.73 -12.23 9.52
C TYR A 230 -11.93 -11.50 10.83
N SER A 231 -13.19 -11.33 11.23
CA SER A 231 -13.55 -10.59 12.44
C SER A 231 -14.36 -11.49 13.36
N VAL A 232 -13.93 -11.55 14.62
CA VAL A 232 -14.57 -12.30 15.69
C VAL A 232 -15.00 -11.33 16.77
N TRP A 233 -16.27 -11.43 17.16
CA TRP A 233 -16.86 -10.63 18.23
C TRP A 233 -17.28 -11.55 19.37
N GLU A 234 -16.72 -11.33 20.55
CA GLU A 234 -17.14 -12.06 21.75
C GLU A 234 -18.22 -11.27 22.46
N ALA A 235 -19.44 -11.79 22.41
CA ALA A 235 -20.58 -11.23 23.13
C ALA A 235 -20.50 -11.56 24.62
N GLY A 236 -20.76 -10.58 25.46
CA GLY A 236 -20.74 -10.74 26.91
C GLY A 236 -20.39 -9.44 27.64
N PRO A 237 -20.68 -9.35 28.94
CA PRO A 237 -20.14 -8.26 29.74
C PRO A 237 -18.61 -8.34 29.71
N ALA A 238 -17.93 -7.20 29.58
CA ALA A 238 -16.48 -7.13 29.65
C ALA A 238 -15.99 -7.83 30.92
N THR A 239 -15.35 -9.00 30.78
CA THR A 239 -15.09 -9.96 31.86
C THR A 239 -14.23 -9.40 32.99
N ASN A 240 -13.50 -8.31 32.73
CA ASN A 240 -12.64 -7.60 33.67
C ASN A 240 -12.85 -6.06 33.65
N GLU A 241 -14.04 -5.56 33.32
CA GLU A 241 -14.24 -4.11 33.13
C GLU A 241 -13.29 -3.52 32.08
N SER A 242 -12.86 -4.32 31.10
CA SER A 242 -11.98 -3.88 30.01
C SER A 242 -12.44 -4.51 28.70
N PHE A 243 -12.50 -3.70 27.65
CA PHE A 243 -12.74 -4.16 26.29
C PHE A 243 -11.43 -4.37 25.56
N LYS A 244 -11.24 -5.58 25.06
CA LYS A 244 -9.99 -6.00 24.41
C LYS A 244 -10.13 -5.97 22.90
N ILE A 245 -9.18 -5.37 22.21
CA ILE A 245 -9.08 -5.40 20.75
C ILE A 245 -7.78 -6.10 20.36
N ASN A 246 -7.90 -7.24 19.69
CA ASN A 246 -6.76 -7.99 19.15
C ASN A 246 -6.73 -7.81 17.64
N LEU A 247 -5.59 -7.40 17.10
CA LEU A 247 -5.40 -7.19 15.68
C LEU A 247 -4.17 -7.93 15.20
N VAL A 248 -4.31 -8.60 14.07
CA VAL A 248 -3.19 -9.17 13.32
C VAL A 248 -3.31 -8.66 11.89
N ILE A 249 -2.32 -7.91 11.46
CA ILE A 249 -2.25 -7.35 10.11
C ILE A 249 -1.02 -7.91 9.43
N MET A 250 -1.22 -8.69 8.37
CA MET A 250 -0.15 -9.25 7.56
C MET A 250 0.23 -8.30 6.43
N TYR A 251 1.51 -8.34 6.04
CA TYR A 251 2.12 -7.54 4.98
C TYR A 251 2.59 -8.45 3.83
N PRO A 252 1.65 -8.96 3.01
CA PRO A 252 2.00 -9.93 1.97
C PRO A 252 2.71 -9.28 0.77
N GLU A 253 3.28 -10.12 -0.10
CA GLU A 253 3.81 -9.70 -1.39
C GLU A 253 2.68 -9.27 -2.34
N GLU A 254 2.83 -8.10 -2.95
CA GLU A 254 1.77 -7.47 -3.74
C GLU A 254 2.13 -7.38 -5.22
N THR A 255 1.10 -7.32 -6.07
CA THR A 255 1.28 -7.08 -7.51
C THR A 255 1.08 -5.60 -7.81
N ILE A 256 2.08 -4.98 -8.42
CA ILE A 256 2.21 -3.54 -8.56
C ILE A 256 2.22 -3.16 -10.04
N LEU A 257 1.34 -2.25 -10.42
CA LEU A 257 1.20 -1.72 -11.78
C LEU A 257 2.16 -0.54 -12.02
N TYR A 258 2.83 -0.53 -13.16
CA TYR A 258 3.67 0.57 -13.65
C TYR A 258 3.54 0.76 -15.17
N PRO A 259 3.81 1.95 -15.74
CA PRO A 259 3.77 2.21 -17.18
C PRO A 259 4.83 1.45 -17.97
#